data_AF-A0A3D6CGC1-F1
#
_entry.id   AF-A0A3D6CGC1-F1
#
_cell.length_a   1.000
_cell.length_b   1.000
_cell.length_c   1.000
_cell.angle_alpha   90.00
_cell.angle_beta   90.00
_cell.angle_gamma   90.00
#
_symmetry.space_group_name_H-M   'P 1'
#
loop_
_entity.id
_entity.type
_entity.pdbx_description
1 polymer ?
#
loop_
_entity_poly.entity_id
_entity_poly.type
_entity_poly.pdbx_seq_one_letter_code
_entity_poly.pdbx_strand_id
1 'polypeptide(L)'
;MFTIFMPYLSESQNRPESGYACSGAHLIMKRFLSLIFACMIFSFSLLQAQSLVRPEQFLGYNPGAKFTPHHMLTAYFREMARMDPDKVTLISYGKTYAGS
;
A
#
# COMPACT_ATOMS: atom_id res chain seq x y z
N MET A 1 -39.06 -22.38 78.15
CA MET A 1 -39.45 -23.67 77.54
C MET A 1 -39.84 -23.34 76.10
N PHE A 2 -39.04 -23.59 75.05
CA PHE A 2 -37.92 -24.53 74.88
C PHE A 2 -36.67 -23.92 74.21
N THR A 3 -35.55 -24.62 74.35
CA THR A 3 -34.23 -24.45 73.71
C THR A 3 -34.08 -25.47 72.55
N ILE A 4 -33.17 -25.39 71.58
CA ILE A 4 -32.19 -24.38 71.10
C ILE A 4 -31.88 -24.75 69.64
N PHE A 5 -31.54 -23.80 68.73
CA PHE A 5 -30.62 -24.09 67.61
C PHE A 5 -30.00 -22.84 66.95
N MET A 6 -28.88 -22.35 67.51
CA MET A 6 -27.84 -21.70 66.70
C MET A 6 -26.90 -22.80 66.19
N PRO A 7 -26.56 -22.79 64.90
CA PRO A 7 -25.23 -23.14 64.45
C PRO A 7 -24.54 -21.89 63.90
N TYR A 8 -23.55 -21.43 64.64
CA TYR A 8 -22.55 -20.47 64.19
C TYR A 8 -21.62 -21.15 63.18
N LEU A 9 -21.66 -20.73 61.91
CA LEU A 9 -20.56 -20.78 60.93
C LEU A 9 -20.82 -19.65 59.93
N SER A 10 -20.07 -18.55 59.99
CA SER A 10 -18.76 -18.38 59.33
C SER A 10 -18.91 -17.53 58.07
N GLU A 11 -18.70 -16.23 58.29
CA GLU A 11 -18.15 -15.23 57.37
C GLU A 11 -17.40 -15.74 56.11
N SER A 12 -17.42 -14.90 55.07
CA SER A 12 -16.41 -14.81 53.99
C SER A 12 -16.36 -15.91 52.92
N GLN A 13 -16.88 -15.61 51.72
CA GLN A 13 -16.10 -15.31 50.48
C GLN A 13 -17.10 -14.87 49.38
N ASN A 14 -17.03 -13.62 48.89
CA ASN A 14 -16.29 -13.19 47.67
C ASN A 14 -17.10 -13.48 46.38
N ARG A 15 -17.84 -12.51 45.82
CA ARG A 15 -17.47 -11.55 44.73
C ARG A 15 -17.14 -12.22 43.37
N PRO A 16 -17.50 -11.58 42.24
CA PRO A 16 -18.00 -12.32 41.06
C PRO A 16 -16.95 -13.00 40.17
N GLU A 17 -17.34 -14.19 39.73
CA GLU A 17 -16.83 -14.99 38.61
C GLU A 17 -16.50 -14.13 37.36
N SER A 18 -15.25 -13.69 37.24
CA SER A 18 -14.77 -12.85 36.11
C SER A 18 -13.39 -13.30 35.60
N GLY A 19 -13.06 -14.58 35.78
CA GLY A 19 -11.71 -15.12 35.58
C GLY A 19 -11.35 -15.59 34.16
N TYR A 20 -12.29 -15.66 33.21
CA TYR A 20 -12.08 -16.41 31.96
C TYR A 20 -12.08 -15.56 30.66
N ALA A 21 -12.46 -14.29 30.71
CA ALA A 21 -12.61 -13.45 29.50
C ALA A 21 -11.27 -13.08 28.81
N CYS A 22 -10.15 -13.12 29.54
CA CYS A 22 -8.87 -12.58 29.06
C CYS A 22 -8.12 -13.48 28.06
N SER A 23 -8.40 -14.78 28.00
CA SER A 23 -7.66 -15.72 27.12
C SER A 23 -8.09 -15.61 25.65
N GLY A 24 -9.40 -15.50 25.39
CA GLY A 24 -9.94 -15.35 24.04
C GLY A 24 -9.62 -13.99 23.40
N ALA A 25 -9.63 -12.91 24.19
CA ALA A 25 -9.36 -11.56 23.72
C ALA A 25 -7.97 -11.41 23.08
N HIS A 26 -6.95 -12.08 23.64
CA HIS A 26 -5.59 -12.05 23.11
C HIS A 26 -5.48 -12.76 21.74
N LEU A 27 -6.24 -13.83 21.53
CA LEU A 27 -6.30 -14.54 20.25
C LEU A 27 -7.04 -13.72 19.17
N ILE A 28 -8.10 -13.01 19.57
CA ILE A 28 -8.88 -12.12 18.70
C ILE A 28 -8.02 -10.93 18.25
N MET A 29 -7.35 -10.24 19.17
CA MET A 29 -6.45 -9.11 18.84
C MET A 29 -5.32 -9.52 17.88
N LYS A 30 -4.74 -10.71 18.07
CA LYS A 30 -3.69 -11.22 17.18
C LYS A 30 -4.20 -11.52 15.76
N ARG A 31 -5.47 -11.95 15.61
CA ARG A 31 -6.13 -12.12 14.29
C ARG A 31 -6.45 -10.79 13.63
N PHE A 32 -6.94 -9.80 14.38
CA PHE A 32 -7.14 -8.43 13.86
C PHE A 32 -5.83 -7.79 13.39
N LEU A 33 -4.76 -7.89 14.19
CA LEU A 33 -3.44 -7.38 13.81
C LEU A 33 -2.90 -8.04 12.54
N SER A 34 -3.10 -9.36 12.39
CA SER A 34 -2.75 -10.10 11.17
C SER A 34 -3.54 -9.62 9.94
N LEU A 35 -4.84 -9.34 10.08
CA LEU A 35 -5.67 -8.80 9.00
C LEU A 35 -5.26 -7.38 8.59
N ILE A 36 -4.94 -6.52 9.55
CA ILE A 36 -4.42 -5.17 9.29
C ILE A 36 -3.09 -5.25 8.53
N PHE A 37 -2.18 -6.12 8.95
CA PHE A 37 -0.88 -6.32 8.30
C PHE A 37 -1.04 -6.85 6.86
N ALA A 38 -1.91 -7.83 6.63
CA ALA A 38 -2.23 -8.34 5.30
C ALA A 38 -2.84 -7.27 4.39
N CYS A 39 -3.75 -6.45 4.93
CA CYS A 39 -4.38 -5.34 4.20
C CYS A 39 -3.35 -4.25 3.83
N MET A 40 -2.39 -3.96 4.71
CA MET A 40 -1.31 -3.01 4.45
C MET A 40 -0.36 -3.50 3.35
N ILE A 41 -0.01 -4.79 3.34
CA ILE A 41 0.79 -5.40 2.25
C ILE A 41 0.02 -5.36 0.92
N PHE A 42 -1.26 -5.73 0.90
CA PHE A 42 -2.09 -5.70 -0.30
C PHE A 42 -2.23 -4.28 -0.85
N SER A 43 -2.39 -3.29 0.02
CA SER A 43 -2.46 -1.88 -0.36
C SER A 43 -1.16 -1.43 -1.04
N PHE A 44 0.00 -1.86 -0.55
CA PHE A 44 1.30 -1.50 -1.13
C PHE A 44 1.50 -2.07 -2.56
N SER A 45 0.93 -3.25 -2.86
CA SER A 45 0.97 -3.83 -4.21
C SER A 45 0.28 -2.96 -5.28
N LEU A 46 -0.62 -2.04 -4.89
CA LEU A 46 -1.29 -1.12 -5.81
C LEU A 46 -0.49 0.16 -6.11
N LEU A 47 0.64 0.41 -5.43
CA LEU A 47 1.48 1.60 -5.65
C LEU A 47 2.55 1.43 -6.76
N GLN A 48 2.61 0.29 -7.45
CA GLN A 48 3.70 0.03 -8.41
C GLN A 48 3.34 0.31 -9.88
N ALA A 49 4.30 0.96 -10.55
CA ALA A 49 4.44 1.13 -11.99
C ALA A 49 3.40 2.03 -12.70
N GLN A 50 3.57 3.35 -12.53
CA GLN A 50 3.40 4.28 -13.66
C GLN A 50 4.22 3.74 -14.84
N SER A 51 3.55 3.21 -15.87
CA SER A 51 4.20 2.52 -16.98
C SER A 51 4.84 3.53 -17.93
N LEU A 52 6.05 3.98 -17.61
CA LEU A 52 6.87 4.79 -18.50
C LEU A 52 6.98 4.07 -19.85
N VAL A 53 6.48 4.69 -20.93
CA VAL A 53 6.42 4.06 -22.24
C VAL A 53 7.83 3.72 -22.69
N ARG A 54 8.07 2.43 -22.94
CA ARG A 54 9.35 1.96 -23.45
C ARG A 54 9.59 2.47 -24.88
N PRO A 55 10.82 2.86 -25.25
CA PRO A 55 11.10 3.37 -26.58
C PRO A 55 10.82 2.30 -27.66
N GLU A 56 11.03 1.01 -27.36
CA GLU A 56 10.68 -0.10 -28.26
C GLU A 56 9.18 -0.13 -28.58
N GLN A 57 8.34 0.15 -27.57
CA GLN A 57 6.89 0.12 -27.67
C GLN A 57 6.33 1.35 -28.40
N PHE A 58 6.94 2.53 -28.21
CA PHE A 58 6.57 3.74 -28.95
C PHE A 58 7.02 3.68 -30.42
N LEU A 59 8.23 3.18 -30.67
CA LEU A 59 8.82 3.15 -32.00
C LEU A 59 8.34 1.94 -32.84
N GLY A 60 8.00 0.82 -32.19
CA GLY A 60 7.69 -0.46 -32.86
C GLY A 60 8.93 -1.22 -33.35
N TYR A 61 10.12 -0.90 -32.82
CA TYR A 61 11.40 -1.53 -33.12
C TYR A 61 12.42 -1.20 -32.04
N ASN A 62 13.46 -2.04 -31.90
CA ASN A 62 14.54 -1.80 -30.95
C ASN A 62 15.34 -0.54 -31.33
N PRO A 63 15.65 0.37 -30.37
CA PRO A 63 16.58 1.47 -30.57
C PRO A 63 17.89 1.01 -31.23
N GLY A 64 18.34 1.73 -32.25
CA GLY A 64 19.52 1.39 -33.04
C GLY A 64 19.29 0.39 -34.18
N ALA A 65 18.15 -0.31 -34.26
CA ALA A 65 17.86 -1.24 -35.35
C ALA A 65 17.62 -0.55 -36.72
N LYS A 66 17.17 0.70 -36.70
CA LYS A 66 17.07 1.58 -37.89
C LYS A 66 17.11 3.04 -37.47
N PHE A 67 17.29 3.92 -38.45
CA PHE A 67 17.26 5.38 -38.25
C PHE A 67 15.87 5.84 -37.78
N THR A 68 15.84 6.60 -36.68
CA THR A 68 14.62 7.24 -36.13
C THR A 68 14.52 8.68 -36.62
N PRO A 69 13.48 9.08 -37.36
CA PRO A 69 13.26 10.46 -37.76
C PRO A 69 13.11 11.40 -36.55
N HIS A 70 13.67 12.61 -36.64
CA HIS A 70 13.68 13.59 -35.55
C HIS A 70 12.29 13.85 -34.95
N HIS A 71 11.24 13.97 -35.79
CA HIS A 71 9.88 14.22 -35.32
C HIS A 71 9.33 13.11 -34.40
N MET A 72 9.70 11.84 -34.64
CA MET A 72 9.30 10.71 -33.77
C MET A 72 10.02 10.79 -32.43
N LEU A 73 11.33 11.10 -32.45
CA LEU A 73 12.13 11.24 -31.23
C LEU A 73 11.63 12.40 -30.35
N THR A 74 11.32 13.54 -30.96
CA THR A 74 10.75 14.71 -30.26
C THR A 74 9.33 14.45 -29.76
N ALA A 75 8.53 13.65 -30.47
CA ALA A 75 7.22 13.21 -29.99
C ALA A 75 7.34 12.26 -28.78
N TYR A 76 8.25 11.29 -28.82
CA TYR A 76 8.53 10.38 -27.70
C TYR A 76 8.90 11.15 -26.43
N PHE A 77 9.87 12.08 -26.51
CA PHE A 77 10.28 12.86 -25.34
C PHE A 77 9.17 13.79 -24.81
N ARG A 78 8.28 14.28 -25.70
CA ARG A 78 7.12 15.08 -25.28
C ARG A 78 6.08 14.25 -24.51
N GLU A 79 5.75 13.05 -24.98
CA GLU A 79 4.84 12.16 -24.23
C GLU A 79 5.49 11.69 -22.93
N MET A 80 6.81 11.44 -22.90
CA MET A 80 7.53 11.07 -21.68
C MET A 80 7.47 12.19 -20.62
N ALA A 81 7.68 13.45 -21.02
CA ALA A 81 7.53 14.62 -20.15
C ALA A 81 6.07 14.87 -19.69
N ARG A 82 5.09 14.43 -20.46
CA ARG A 82 3.66 14.49 -20.11
C ARG A 82 3.26 13.40 -19.10
N MET A 83 3.85 12.21 -19.23
CA MET A 83 3.54 11.06 -18.36
C MET A 83 4.24 11.14 -17.01
N ASP A 84 5.48 11.64 -16.97
CA ASP A 84 6.31 11.66 -15.77
C ASP A 84 7.07 13.01 -15.65
N PRO A 85 6.34 14.12 -15.39
CA PRO A 85 6.93 15.47 -15.34
C PRO A 85 7.97 15.63 -14.21
N ASP A 86 7.89 14.82 -13.16
CA ASP A 86 8.85 14.83 -12.04
C ASP A 86 10.22 14.25 -12.44
N LYS A 87 10.27 13.37 -13.46
CA LYS A 87 11.52 12.75 -13.94
C LYS A 87 12.06 13.36 -15.23
N VAL A 88 11.24 14.10 -15.99
CA VAL A 88 11.58 14.49 -17.38
C VAL A 88 11.23 15.94 -17.67
N THR A 89 12.25 16.79 -17.72
CA THR A 89 12.15 18.21 -18.08
C THR A 89 12.56 18.44 -19.53
N LEU A 90 11.66 18.99 -20.34
CA LEU A 90 11.94 19.34 -21.74
C LEU A 90 12.42 20.80 -21.86
N ILE A 91 13.69 21.01 -22.21
CA ILE A 91 14.29 22.34 -22.34
C ILE A 91 14.48 22.71 -23.82
N SER A 92 13.95 23.86 -24.23
CA SER A 92 14.08 24.39 -25.59
C SER A 92 15.31 25.30 -25.70
N TYR A 93 16.35 24.85 -26.40
CA TYR A 93 17.61 25.59 -26.56
C TYR A 93 17.63 26.57 -27.74
N GLY A 94 16.74 26.42 -28.72
CA GLY A 94 16.71 27.21 -29.94
C GLY A 94 15.80 26.58 -30.99
N LYS A 95 15.76 27.17 -32.19
CA LYS A 95 15.04 26.64 -33.36
C LYS A 95 15.94 26.68 -34.57
N THR A 96 15.91 25.65 -35.39
CA THR A 96 16.63 25.58 -36.67
C THR A 96 15.86 26.34 -37.75
N TYR A 97 16.57 26.90 -38.74
CA TYR A 97 15.95 27.51 -39.93
C TYR A 97 14.96 26.58 -40.68
N ALA A 98 15.14 25.27 -40.55
CA ALA A 98 14.26 24.25 -41.13
C ALA A 98 12.94 24.01 -40.34
N GLY A 99 12.64 24.81 -39.30
CA GLY A 99 11.40 24.69 -38.54
C GLY A 99 11.36 23.51 -37.55
N SER A 100 12.52 23.01 -37.12
CA SER A 100 12.71 22.04 -36.03
C SER A 100 13.52 22.67 -34.91
#